data_AF-A0A2M9PD83-F1
#
_entry.id   AF-A0A2M9PD83-F1
#
_cell.length_a   1.000
_cell.length_b   1.000
_cell.length_c   1.000
_cell.angle_alpha   90.00
_cell.angle_beta   90.00
_cell.angle_gamma   90.00
#
_symmetry.space_group_name_H-M   'P 1'
#
loop_
_entity.id
_entity.type
_entity.pdbx_description
1 polymer ?
#
loop_
_entity_poly.entity_id
_entity_poly.type
_entity_poly.pdbx_seq_one_letter_code
_entity_poly.pdbx_strand_id
1 'polypeptide(L)' 'GLRAAARSSFRTDLFRNVLGPIGADLPGASEKLEGAMPTRTAVASTLGRLQLGPDSFFDGAVFDPSAGD' A
#
# COMPACT_ATOMS: atom_id res chain seq x y z
N GLY A 1 -4.27 -8.57 -19.54
CA GLY A 1 -5.57 -8.61 -18.84
C GLY A 1 -5.69 -7.45 -17.87
N LEU A 2 -6.86 -7.26 -17.26
CA LEU A 2 -7.16 -6.10 -16.39
C LEU A 2 -6.14 -5.92 -15.25
N ARG A 3 -5.69 -7.01 -14.61
CA ARG A 3 -4.62 -6.96 -13.57
C ARG A 3 -3.33 -6.31 -14.08
N ALA A 4 -2.88 -6.68 -15.27
CA ALA A 4 -1.66 -6.11 -15.86
C ALA A 4 -1.84 -4.62 -16.18
N ALA A 5 -3.00 -4.22 -16.70
CA ALA A 5 -3.32 -2.83 -16.99
C ALA A 5 -3.40 -1.97 -15.72
N ALA A 6 -3.95 -2.52 -14.63
CA ALA A 6 -3.95 -1.87 -13.32
C ALA A 6 -2.51 -1.68 -12.79
N ARG A 7 -1.69 -2.73 -12.83
CA ARG A 7 -0.28 -2.66 -12.41
C ARG A 7 0.53 -1.66 -13.23
N SER A 8 0.31 -1.55 -14.54
CA SER A 8 1.00 -0.55 -15.38
C SER A 8 0.53 0.88 -15.12
N SER A 9 -0.70 1.06 -14.65
CA SER A 9 -1.27 2.37 -14.34
C SER A 9 -0.83 2.89 -12.97
N PHE A 10 -0.47 1.99 -12.04
CA PHE A 10 -0.04 2.34 -10.70
C PHE A 10 1.46 2.67 -10.62
N ARG A 11 1.79 3.92 -10.90
CA ARG A 11 3.16 4.44 -11.04
C ARG A 11 3.82 4.85 -9.72
N THR A 12 4.05 3.89 -8.83
CA THR A 12 4.71 4.15 -7.54
C THR A 12 6.16 4.63 -7.68
N ASP A 13 6.79 4.36 -8.81
CA ASP A 13 8.09 4.91 -9.18
C ASP A 13 8.05 6.44 -9.27
N LEU A 14 7.03 7.02 -9.93
CA LEU A 14 6.87 8.47 -10.02
C LEU A 14 6.59 9.09 -8.65
N PHE A 15 5.70 8.46 -7.87
CA PHE A 15 5.39 8.88 -6.50
C PHE A 15 6.67 9.00 -5.65
N ARG A 16 7.52 7.97 -5.68
CA ARG A 16 8.79 7.97 -4.92
C ARG A 16 9.79 8.98 -5.45
N ASN A 17 9.93 9.08 -6.77
CA ASN A 17 10.89 9.99 -7.41
C ASN A 17 10.55 11.46 -7.13
N VAL A 18 9.28 11.81 -6.99
CA VAL A 18 8.85 13.18 -6.73
C VAL A 18 8.84 13.50 -5.23
N LEU A 19 8.29 12.60 -4.40
CA LEU A 19 8.10 12.89 -2.98
C LEU A 19 9.32 12.58 -2.11
N GLY A 20 10.17 11.65 -2.53
CA GLY A 20 11.41 11.31 -1.82
C GLY A 20 12.35 12.52 -1.65
N PRO A 21 12.70 13.25 -2.73
CA PRO A 21 13.59 14.40 -2.65
C PRO A 21 13.11 15.54 -1.75
N ILE A 22 11.79 15.67 -1.54
CA ILE A 22 11.23 16.69 -0.64
C ILE A 22 11.05 16.19 0.80
N GLY A 23 11.56 15.00 1.12
CA GLY A 23 11.64 14.48 2.48
C GLY A 23 10.33 13.85 3.00
N ALA A 24 9.42 13.44 2.12
CA ALA A 24 8.23 12.70 2.55
C ALA A 24 8.61 11.32 3.12
N ASP A 25 7.85 10.84 4.11
CA ASP A 25 8.00 9.47 4.59
C ASP A 25 7.27 8.50 3.65
N LEU A 26 8.02 7.65 2.95
CA LEU A 26 7.49 6.80 1.89
C LEU A 26 7.30 5.37 2.40
N PRO A 27 6.17 4.71 2.08
CA PRO A 27 5.94 3.31 2.45
C PRO A 27 7.03 2.38 1.89
N GLY A 28 7.41 1.34 2.63
CA GLY A 28 8.41 0.35 2.21
C GLY A 28 7.90 -0.62 1.14
N ALA A 29 6.59 -0.87 1.11
CA ALA A 29 5.91 -1.68 0.11
C ALA A 29 4.97 -0.82 -0.75
N SER A 30 4.68 -1.27 -1.97
CA SER A 30 3.72 -0.62 -2.87
C SER A 30 2.34 -1.29 -2.82
N GLU A 31 2.21 -2.42 -2.14
CA GLU A 31 0.99 -3.19 -2.01
C GLU A 31 0.92 -3.78 -0.59
N LYS A 32 -0.29 -4.10 -0.14
CA LYS A 32 -0.56 -4.74 1.15
C LYS A 32 -1.76 -5.67 1.02
N LEU A 33 -1.98 -6.49 2.05
CA LEU A 33 -3.25 -7.19 2.24
C LEU A 33 -4.31 -6.16 2.67
N GLU A 34 -5.36 -5.99 1.87
CA GLU A 34 -6.44 -5.05 2.17
C GLU A 34 -7.46 -5.73 3.10
N GLY A 35 -7.90 -5.04 4.15
CA GLY A 35 -8.82 -5.57 5.17
C GLY A 35 -8.13 -6.19 6.38
N ALA A 36 -6.80 -6.32 6.36
CA ALA A 36 -6.02 -7.02 7.36
C ALA A 36 -5.58 -6.15 8.57
N MET A 37 -5.88 -4.85 8.57
CA MET A 37 -5.51 -3.90 9.63
C MET A 37 -6.76 -3.45 10.40
N PRO A 38 -7.15 -4.12 11.50
CA PRO A 38 -8.31 -3.72 12.30
C PRO A 38 -8.04 -2.49 13.18
N THR A 39 -6.78 -2.10 13.33
CA THR A 39 -6.34 -0.98 14.15
C THR A 39 -5.26 -0.17 13.42
N ARG A 40 -4.98 1.04 13.92
CA ARG A 40 -3.87 1.85 13.41
C ARG A 40 -2.56 1.08 13.54
N THR A 41 -1.85 0.92 12.43
CA THR A 41 -0.70 0.01 12.33
C THR A 41 0.52 0.76 11.80
N ALA A 42 1.65 0.64 12.50
CA ALA A 42 2.93 1.13 12.00
C ALA A 42 3.42 0.24 10.85
N VAL A 43 3.89 0.87 9.78
CA VAL A 43 4.40 0.16 8.60
C VAL A 43 5.83 0.56 8.30
N ALA A 44 6.57 -0.35 7.68
CA ALA A 44 7.90 -0.05 7.18
C ALA A 44 7.82 1.15 6.22
N SER A 45 8.72 2.11 6.42
CA SER A 45 8.77 3.35 5.67
C SER A 45 10.17 3.95 5.72
N THR A 46 10.47 4.90 4.84
CA THR A 46 11.83 5.45 4.69
C THR A 46 12.35 6.17 5.93
N LEU A 47 11.46 6.78 6.73
CA LEU A 47 11.79 7.45 7.99
C LEU A 47 11.24 6.69 9.20
N GLY A 48 10.52 5.58 8.99
CA GLY A 48 9.99 4.73 10.06
C GLY A 48 8.85 5.37 10.87
N ARG A 49 8.18 6.40 10.34
CA ARG A 49 7.16 7.18 11.06
C ARG A 49 5.76 6.99 10.51
N LEU A 50 5.61 6.31 9.37
CA LEU A 50 4.32 6.11 8.73
C LEU A 50 3.45 5.12 9.50
N GLN A 51 2.20 5.52 9.73
CA GLN A 51 1.15 4.65 10.27
C GLN A 51 -0.05 4.67 9.32
N LEU A 52 -0.61 3.49 9.05
CA LEU A 52 -1.86 3.35 8.30
C LEU A 52 -3.04 3.24 9.26
N GLY A 53 -4.18 3.79 8.86
CA GLY A 53 -5.43 3.64 9.60
C GLY A 53 -6.03 2.23 9.43
N PRO A 54 -7.09 1.91 10.21
CA PRO A 54 -7.83 0.68 10.02
C PRO A 54 -8.44 0.58 8.62
N ASP A 55 -8.49 -0.63 8.06
CA ASP A 55 -8.93 -0.87 6.67
C ASP A 55 -9.91 -2.05 6.51
N SER A 56 -10.44 -2.60 7.62
CA SER A 56 -11.33 -3.76 7.58
C SER A 56 -12.56 -3.54 6.69
N PHE A 57 -12.86 -4.53 5.86
CA PHE A 57 -14.13 -4.60 5.14
C PHE A 57 -15.28 -4.97 6.08
N PHE A 58 -16.51 -4.68 5.66
CA PHE A 58 -17.72 -4.87 6.49
C PHE A 58 -18.00 -6.35 6.82
N ASP A 59 -17.54 -7.26 5.97
CA ASP A 59 -17.70 -8.71 6.11
C ASP A 59 -16.49 -9.40 6.74
N GLY A 60 -15.45 -8.62 7.09
CA GLY A 60 -14.20 -9.14 7.65
C GLY A 60 -13.32 -9.89 6.65
N ALA A 61 -13.62 -9.83 5.35
CA ALA A 61 -12.77 -10.44 4.33
C ALA A 61 -11.40 -9.74 4.24
N VAL A 62 -10.41 -10.45 3.69
CA VAL A 62 -9.09 -9.92 3.35
C VAL A 62 -8.85 -10.14 1.87
N PHE A 63 -8.41 -9.09 1.16
CA PHE A 63 -8.03 -9.17 -0.24
C PHE A 63 -6.50 -9.21 -0.37
N ASP A 64 -6.00 -10.28 -0.99
CA ASP A 64 -4.60 -10.44 -1.37
C ASP A 64 -4.41 -10.14 -2.88
N PRO A 65 -3.73 -9.04 -3.25
CA PRO A 65 -3.48 -8.69 -4.66
C PRO A 65 -2.63 -9.72 -5.43
N SER A 66 -1.96 -10.62 -4.73
CA SER A 66 -1.10 -11.67 -5.30
C SER A 66 -1.79 -13.02 -5.39
N ALA A 67 -2.93 -13.20 -4.72
CA ALA A 67 -3.73 -14.40 -4.89
C ALA A 67 -4.20 -14.51 -6.35
N GLY A 68 -3.98 -15.67 -6.96
CA GLY A 68 -4.65 -16.06 -8.18
C GLY A 68 -6.16 -16.20 -7.94
N ASP A 69 -6.93 -16.26 -9.03
CA ASP A 69 -8.32 -16.68 -8.92
C ASP A 69 -8.42 -18.18 -8.56
#